data_AF-A0A7C1EWR1-F1
#
_entry.id   AF-A0A7C1EWR1-F1
#
_cell.length_a   1.000
_cell.length_b   1.000
_cell.length_c   1.000
_cell.angle_alpha   90.00
_cell.angle_beta   90.00
_cell.angle_gamma   90.00
#
_symmetry.space_group_name_H-M   'P 1'
#
loop_
_entity.id
_entity.type
_entity.pdbx_description
1 polymer ?
#
loop_
_entity_poly.entity_id
_entity_poly.type
_entity_poly.pdbx_seq_one_letter_code
_entity_poly.pdbx_strand_id
1 'polypeptide(L)'
;MGSNVSRVQIMVVAALATGVVLLALVGAAWACFITGNPNTNPAATANAVSTNVQETLIAMGTLPPPATTVIEATQPPIIAPTATAPPNTPFQPPTPTNIPPSPTPLARGNGTLFTAARRTGPVTLNGALDEWPNPLPGVVEQATFRSENWTGVSDLSARYAVNWDDNFLYLAVQVTDDAHVQTQRGETLFRGDSVEILLDTDLAGDFASAELSTDDFQIGFSPGALNGDLPEAWLWFPTSREGAPTSVSVAAQSTTLGYNLEAAIPWSVFGIRPNINARFGFTLSISDNDSTGAAEQQTMVSSVATRRLTDPTSWGTLELGP
;
A
#
# COMPACT_ATOMS: atom_id res chain seq x y z
N MET A 1 10.67 -20.43 -30.58
CA MET A 1 10.80 -19.03 -30.13
C MET A 1 10.14 -18.15 -31.18
N GLY A 2 8.97 -17.57 -30.90
CA GLY A 2 8.25 -16.78 -31.92
C GLY A 2 6.89 -16.21 -31.52
N SER A 3 6.26 -16.68 -30.44
CA SER A 3 4.93 -16.18 -30.02
C SER A 3 4.97 -14.98 -29.06
N ASN A 4 6.14 -14.58 -28.54
CA ASN A 4 6.25 -13.46 -27.60
C ASN A 4 6.56 -12.10 -28.24
N VAL A 5 6.90 -12.04 -29.53
CA VAL A 5 7.25 -10.77 -30.20
C VAL A 5 6.00 -10.00 -30.64
N SER A 6 4.92 -10.72 -31.01
CA SER A 6 3.69 -10.12 -31.54
C SER A 6 2.85 -9.37 -30.48
N ARG A 7 2.77 -9.88 -29.25
CA ARG A 7 2.06 -9.18 -28.16
C ARG A 7 2.80 -7.94 -27.64
N VAL A 8 4.14 -7.99 -27.65
CA VAL A 8 4.98 -6.85 -27.25
C VAL A 8 4.91 -5.72 -28.29
N GLN A 9 4.88 -6.02 -29.59
CA GLN A 9 4.71 -4.99 -30.62
C GLN A 9 3.34 -4.29 -30.56
N ILE A 10 2.25 -5.01 -30.29
CA ILE A 10 0.90 -4.41 -30.19
C ILE A 10 0.78 -3.49 -28.96
N MET A 11 1.35 -3.87 -27.82
CA MET A 11 1.38 -3.02 -26.62
C MET A 11 2.31 -1.80 -26.76
N VAL A 12 3.46 -1.96 -27.43
CA VAL A 12 4.39 -0.84 -27.67
C VAL A 12 3.80 0.19 -28.65
N VAL A 13 3.05 -0.24 -29.67
CA VAL A 13 2.38 0.67 -30.61
C VAL A 13 1.20 1.40 -29.98
N ALA A 14 0.43 0.74 -29.09
CA ALA A 14 -0.66 1.39 -28.35
C ALA A 14 -0.13 2.44 -27.34
N ALA A 15 0.99 2.16 -26.66
CA ALA A 15 1.63 3.09 -25.73
C ALA A 15 2.31 4.28 -26.43
N LEU A 16 2.86 4.08 -27.64
CA LEU A 16 3.39 5.18 -28.46
C LEU A 16 2.28 6.09 -29.01
N ALA A 17 1.12 5.55 -29.36
CA ALA A 17 -0.02 6.34 -29.84
C ALA A 17 -0.64 7.22 -28.74
N THR A 18 -0.80 6.72 -27.50
CA THR A 18 -1.26 7.54 -26.36
C THR A 18 -0.19 8.53 -25.89
N GLY A 19 1.09 8.16 -25.93
CA GLY A 19 2.20 9.05 -25.57
C GLY A 19 2.36 10.25 -26.51
N VAL A 20 2.18 10.07 -27.83
CA VAL A 20 2.30 11.15 -28.83
C VAL A 20 1.11 12.13 -28.76
N VAL A 21 -0.10 11.64 -28.44
CA VAL A 21 -1.29 12.50 -28.25
C VAL A 21 -1.15 13.36 -26.98
N LEU A 22 -0.60 12.81 -25.90
CA LEU A 22 -0.39 13.56 -24.66
C LEU A 22 0.72 14.62 -24.82
N LEU A 23 1.82 14.30 -25.53
CA LEU A 23 2.91 15.26 -25.78
C LEU A 23 2.47 16.44 -26.68
N ALA A 24 1.59 16.19 -27.67
CA ALA A 24 1.06 17.23 -28.55
C ALA A 24 0.08 18.18 -27.84
N LEU A 25 -0.74 17.66 -26.91
CA LEU A 25 -1.66 18.48 -26.11
C LEU A 25 -0.92 19.37 -25.08
N VAL A 26 0.16 18.86 -24.48
CA VAL A 26 0.98 19.65 -23.54
C VAL A 26 1.80 20.70 -24.29
N GLY A 27 2.31 20.40 -25.48
CA GLY A 27 3.04 21.37 -26.31
C GLY A 27 2.19 22.56 -26.78
N ALA A 28 0.92 22.33 -27.12
CA ALA A 28 -0.01 23.40 -27.53
C ALA A 28 -0.45 24.30 -26.35
N ALA A 29 -0.58 23.73 -25.14
CA ALA A 29 -0.87 24.51 -23.94
C ALA A 29 0.32 25.37 -23.49
N TRP A 30 1.56 24.91 -23.72
CA TRP A 30 2.78 25.65 -23.37
C TRP A 30 3.12 26.80 -24.34
N ALA A 31 2.72 26.71 -25.62
CA ALA A 31 2.99 27.77 -26.60
C ALA A 31 2.20 29.07 -26.34
N CYS A 32 1.04 29.00 -25.65
CA CYS A 32 0.24 30.17 -25.31
C CYS A 32 0.83 31.01 -24.15
N PHE A 33 1.67 30.44 -23.30
CA PHE A 33 2.21 31.16 -22.13
C PHE A 33 3.51 31.94 -22.40
N ILE A 34 4.20 31.69 -23.52
CA ILE A 34 5.54 32.28 -23.75
C ILE A 34 5.58 33.39 -24.82
N THR A 35 4.57 33.56 -25.69
CA THR A 35 4.69 34.51 -26.83
C THR A 35 3.75 35.71 -26.85
N GLY A 36 2.81 35.85 -25.89
CA GLY A 36 2.02 37.08 -25.74
C GLY A 36 1.27 37.55 -27.00
N ASN A 37 0.95 36.65 -27.94
CA ASN A 37 0.26 36.99 -29.19
C ASN A 37 -1.25 36.70 -29.06
N PRO A 38 -2.14 37.71 -29.05
CA PRO A 38 -3.58 37.52 -28.84
C PRO A 38 -4.34 36.95 -30.05
N ASN A 39 -3.66 36.59 -31.15
CA ASN A 39 -4.30 36.15 -32.40
C ASN A 39 -4.24 34.64 -32.67
N THR A 40 -3.85 33.80 -31.70
CA THR A 40 -3.92 32.34 -31.85
C THR A 40 -5.33 31.84 -31.51
N ASN A 41 -6.11 31.42 -32.50
CA ASN A 41 -7.41 30.77 -32.28
C ASN A 41 -7.19 29.31 -31.86
N PRO A 42 -7.36 28.94 -30.57
CA PRO A 42 -7.03 27.60 -30.08
C PRO A 42 -7.89 26.50 -30.70
N ALA A 43 -9.11 26.86 -31.15
CA ALA A 43 -10.03 25.93 -31.78
C ALA A 43 -9.57 25.52 -33.20
N ALA A 44 -8.88 26.39 -33.93
CA ALA A 44 -8.35 26.07 -35.26
C ALA A 44 -7.19 25.07 -35.17
N THR A 45 -6.32 25.23 -34.16
CA THR A 45 -5.19 24.34 -33.91
C THR A 45 -5.64 22.96 -33.43
N ALA A 46 -6.64 22.89 -32.55
CA ALA A 46 -7.21 21.63 -32.08
C ALA A 46 -7.88 20.82 -33.21
N ASN A 47 -8.60 21.51 -34.10
CA ASN A 47 -9.26 20.85 -35.24
C ASN A 47 -8.25 20.29 -36.26
N ALA A 48 -7.15 21.02 -36.55
CA ALA A 48 -6.11 20.53 -37.47
C ALA A 48 -5.39 19.28 -36.93
N VAL A 49 -5.17 19.19 -35.62
CA VAL A 49 -4.57 18.01 -34.98
C VAL A 49 -5.53 16.82 -35.04
N SER A 50 -6.84 17.04 -34.84
CA SER A 50 -7.85 15.99 -34.91
C SER A 50 -7.97 15.35 -36.31
N THR A 51 -7.93 16.14 -37.37
CA THR A 51 -8.02 15.63 -38.76
C THR A 51 -6.82 14.76 -39.15
N ASN A 52 -5.60 15.18 -38.81
CA ASN A 52 -4.38 14.42 -39.13
C ASN A 52 -4.30 13.08 -38.38
N VAL A 53 -4.81 13.02 -37.15
CA VAL A 53 -4.90 11.75 -36.39
C VAL A 53 -5.89 10.80 -37.06
N GLN A 54 -7.01 11.31 -37.55
CA GLN A 54 -8.04 10.50 -38.22
C GLN A 54 -7.55 9.93 -39.55
N GLU A 55 -6.82 10.70 -40.36
CA GLU A 55 -6.21 10.20 -41.61
C GLU A 55 -5.16 9.12 -41.35
N THR A 56 -4.39 9.25 -40.26
CA THR A 56 -3.37 8.25 -39.88
C THR A 56 -4.00 6.94 -39.41
N LEU A 57 -5.13 6.98 -38.67
CA LEU A 57 -5.85 5.76 -38.26
C LEU A 57 -6.49 5.02 -39.44
N ILE A 58 -6.98 5.75 -40.45
CA ILE A 58 -7.57 5.14 -41.65
C ILE A 58 -6.51 4.43 -42.49
N ALA A 59 -5.29 4.97 -42.56
CA ALA A 59 -4.16 4.34 -43.27
C ALA A 59 -3.64 3.05 -42.59
N MET A 60 -3.86 2.86 -41.28
CA MET A 60 -3.44 1.66 -40.54
C MET A 60 -4.41 0.47 -40.66
N GLY A 61 -5.60 0.66 -41.25
CA GLY A 61 -6.66 -0.35 -41.32
C GLY A 61 -6.64 -1.29 -42.54
N THR A 62 -5.68 -1.17 -43.47
CA THR A 62 -5.75 -1.84 -44.78
C THR A 62 -4.67 -2.89 -45.07
N LEU A 63 -4.02 -3.46 -44.06
CA LEU A 63 -3.05 -4.54 -44.31
C LEU A 63 -3.77 -5.88 -44.57
N PRO A 64 -3.49 -6.56 -45.70
CA PRO A 64 -4.09 -7.86 -46.01
C PRO A 64 -3.54 -8.94 -45.07
N PRO A 65 -4.35 -9.96 -44.73
CA PRO A 65 -3.90 -11.05 -43.86
C PRO A 65 -2.81 -11.88 -44.54
N PRO A 66 -1.79 -12.37 -43.79
CA PRO A 66 -0.74 -13.20 -44.36
C PRO A 66 -1.28 -14.58 -44.73
N ALA A 67 -0.81 -15.10 -45.87
CA ALA A 67 -1.19 -16.41 -46.40
C ALA A 67 -0.72 -17.55 -45.47
N THR A 68 -1.64 -18.44 -45.11
CA THR A 68 -1.37 -19.62 -44.30
C THR A 68 -0.81 -20.74 -45.18
N THR A 69 0.50 -21.01 -45.06
CA THR A 69 1.12 -22.18 -45.66
C THR A 69 0.88 -23.39 -44.76
N VAL A 70 0.12 -24.38 -45.25
CA VAL A 70 -0.07 -25.67 -44.57
C VAL A 70 1.15 -26.54 -44.83
N ILE A 71 1.89 -26.90 -43.77
CA ILE A 71 2.95 -27.90 -43.83
C ILE A 71 2.38 -29.19 -43.24
N GLU A 72 2.24 -30.21 -44.09
CA GLU A 72 1.81 -31.56 -43.73
C GLU A 72 2.95 -32.27 -42.97
N ALA A 73 2.68 -32.71 -41.74
CA ALA A 73 3.65 -33.40 -40.91
C ALA A 73 3.59 -34.91 -41.17
N THR A 74 4.67 -35.48 -41.71
CA THR A 74 4.87 -36.93 -41.80
C THR A 74 5.13 -37.53 -40.41
N GLN A 75 4.30 -38.51 -40.02
CA GLN A 75 4.37 -39.21 -38.74
C GLN A 75 5.54 -40.22 -38.71
N PRO A 76 6.41 -40.21 -37.69
CA PRO A 76 7.45 -41.24 -37.55
C PRO A 76 6.86 -42.59 -37.07
N PRO A 77 7.53 -43.72 -37.35
CA PRO A 77 7.00 -45.05 -37.06
C PRO A 77 6.94 -45.34 -35.55
N ILE A 78 5.81 -45.93 -35.13
CA ILE A 78 5.55 -46.41 -33.77
C ILE A 78 6.35 -47.70 -33.55
N ILE A 79 7.27 -47.69 -32.59
CA ILE A 79 7.91 -48.90 -32.06
C ILE A 79 7.15 -49.29 -30.79
N ALA A 80 6.55 -50.48 -30.78
CA ALA A 80 5.85 -51.01 -29.60
C ALA A 80 6.87 -51.37 -28.49
N PRO A 81 6.66 -50.95 -27.23
CA PRO A 81 7.53 -51.38 -26.14
C PRO A 81 7.29 -52.86 -25.82
N THR A 82 8.37 -53.64 -25.80
CA THR A 82 8.37 -54.99 -25.22
C THR A 82 8.20 -54.89 -23.71
N ALA A 83 7.18 -55.55 -23.17
CA ALA A 83 6.93 -55.60 -21.74
C ALA A 83 7.97 -56.49 -21.05
N THR A 84 8.86 -55.88 -20.26
CA THR A 84 9.72 -56.58 -19.31
C THR A 84 9.05 -56.54 -17.93
N ALA A 85 8.86 -57.69 -17.30
CA ALA A 85 8.25 -57.79 -15.98
C ALA A 85 9.10 -57.05 -14.91
N PRO A 86 8.49 -56.29 -13.98
CA PRO A 86 9.22 -55.61 -12.92
C PRO A 86 9.75 -56.62 -11.88
N PRO A 87 10.84 -56.31 -11.17
CA PRO A 87 11.32 -57.15 -10.07
C PRO A 87 10.35 -57.07 -8.88
N ASN A 88 9.97 -58.24 -8.37
CA ASN A 88 9.19 -58.37 -7.14
C ASN A 88 10.04 -57.95 -5.93
N THR A 89 10.06 -56.66 -5.64
CA THR A 89 10.71 -56.11 -4.43
C THR A 89 9.62 -55.83 -3.39
N PRO A 90 9.71 -56.34 -2.15
CA PRO A 90 8.72 -56.05 -1.12
C PRO A 90 8.59 -54.54 -0.90
N PHE A 91 7.36 -54.03 -0.92
CA PHE A 91 7.05 -52.64 -0.57
C PHE A 91 7.38 -52.43 0.91
N GLN A 92 8.47 -51.71 1.21
CA GLN A 92 8.67 -51.12 2.53
C GLN A 92 7.87 -49.82 2.59
N PRO A 93 6.97 -49.64 3.58
CA PRO A 93 6.38 -48.33 3.86
C PRO A 93 7.49 -47.29 4.05
N PRO A 94 7.35 -46.07 3.52
CA PRO A 94 8.33 -45.02 3.77
C PRO A 94 8.46 -44.81 5.29
N THR A 95 9.68 -44.92 5.79
CA THR A 95 10.00 -44.51 7.17
C THR A 95 9.52 -43.07 7.34
N PRO A 96 8.73 -42.73 8.39
CA PRO A 96 8.34 -41.36 8.64
C PRO A 96 9.61 -40.52 8.75
N THR A 97 9.84 -39.69 7.74
CA THR A 97 10.93 -38.72 7.78
C THR A 97 10.47 -37.67 8.78
N ASN A 98 11.21 -37.48 9.87
CA ASN A 98 11.03 -36.33 10.75
C ASN A 98 11.21 -35.09 9.86
N ILE A 99 10.09 -34.51 9.41
CA ILE A 99 10.10 -33.21 8.76
C ILE A 99 10.60 -32.25 9.84
N PRO A 100 11.74 -31.57 9.64
CA PRO A 100 12.17 -30.54 10.58
C PRO A 100 11.02 -29.55 10.76
N PRO A 101 10.73 -29.06 11.97
CA PRO A 101 9.73 -28.01 12.12
C PRO A 101 10.08 -26.86 11.18
N SER A 102 9.09 -26.36 10.46
CA SER A 102 9.25 -25.15 9.65
C SER A 102 9.91 -24.08 10.54
N PRO A 103 10.96 -23.38 10.08
CA PRO A 103 11.58 -22.34 10.89
C PRO A 103 10.50 -21.35 11.33
N THR A 104 10.46 -21.05 12.62
CA THR A 104 9.57 -20.00 13.15
C THR A 104 9.85 -18.72 12.36
N PRO A 105 8.82 -18.03 11.83
CA PRO A 105 9.02 -16.75 11.16
C PRO A 105 9.81 -15.78 12.04
N LEU A 106 10.58 -14.88 11.43
CA LEU A 106 11.39 -13.90 12.17
C LEU A 106 10.49 -12.86 12.88
N ALA A 107 10.94 -12.33 14.01
CA ALA A 107 10.28 -11.21 14.69
C ALA A 107 11.31 -10.32 15.39
N ARG A 108 11.03 -9.03 15.42
CA ARG A 108 11.79 -8.01 16.15
C ARG A 108 11.59 -8.21 17.66
N GLY A 109 12.62 -7.95 18.45
CA GLY A 109 12.59 -8.03 19.92
C GLY A 109 12.12 -6.74 20.61
N ASN A 110 11.62 -5.75 19.87
CA ASN A 110 11.34 -4.40 20.35
C ASN A 110 9.97 -4.24 21.04
N GLY A 111 9.31 -5.35 21.35
CA GLY A 111 7.99 -5.38 21.96
C GLY A 111 7.38 -6.76 21.86
N THR A 112 6.12 -6.88 22.28
CA THR A 112 5.35 -8.11 22.07
C THR A 112 4.99 -8.24 20.59
N LEU A 113 5.07 -9.46 20.04
CA LEU A 113 4.51 -9.76 18.73
C LEU A 113 3.02 -9.41 18.71
N PHE A 114 2.64 -8.46 17.85
CA PHE A 114 1.25 -8.04 17.73
C PHE A 114 0.55 -8.89 16.68
N THR A 115 -0.55 -9.55 17.04
CA THR A 115 -1.29 -10.41 16.10
C THR A 115 -2.51 -9.67 15.56
N ALA A 116 -2.58 -9.52 14.23
CA ALA A 116 -3.80 -9.09 13.55
C ALA A 116 -4.76 -10.26 13.35
N ALA A 117 -6.00 -10.15 13.81
CA ALA A 117 -6.99 -11.21 13.62
C ALA A 117 -7.57 -11.16 12.21
N ARG A 118 -7.87 -12.33 11.62
CA ARG A 118 -8.51 -12.37 10.31
C ARG A 118 -10.00 -12.05 10.43
N ARG A 119 -10.53 -11.28 9.49
CA ARG A 119 -11.96 -10.98 9.37
C ARG A 119 -12.62 -11.99 8.44
N THR A 120 -13.79 -12.45 8.86
CA THR A 120 -14.69 -13.31 8.06
C THR A 120 -15.93 -12.57 7.57
N GLY A 121 -16.17 -11.36 8.08
CA GLY A 121 -17.23 -10.46 7.66
C GLY A 121 -16.70 -9.04 7.41
N PRO A 122 -17.48 -8.18 6.74
CA PRO A 122 -17.06 -6.83 6.41
C PRO A 122 -16.75 -6.01 7.68
N VAL A 123 -15.91 -4.99 7.51
CA VAL A 123 -15.69 -3.90 8.48
C VAL A 123 -16.49 -2.71 8.00
N THR A 124 -17.32 -2.14 8.87
CA THR A 124 -18.08 -0.93 8.57
C THR A 124 -17.25 0.27 8.99
N LEU A 125 -16.52 0.89 8.05
CA LEU A 125 -15.76 2.10 8.33
C LEU A 125 -16.69 3.29 8.58
N ASN A 126 -16.99 3.56 9.84
CA ASN A 126 -17.86 4.65 10.27
C ASN A 126 -17.29 5.42 11.48
N GLY A 127 -16.09 5.06 11.94
CA GLY A 127 -15.43 5.58 13.13
C GLY A 127 -15.98 5.00 14.44
N ALA A 128 -17.07 4.22 14.40
CA ALA A 128 -17.67 3.55 15.55
C ALA A 128 -17.02 2.20 15.78
N LEU A 129 -16.27 2.10 16.87
CA LEU A 129 -15.47 0.92 17.18
C LEU A 129 -16.29 -0.25 17.76
N ASP A 130 -17.60 -0.26 17.56
CA ASP A 130 -18.55 -1.19 18.20
C ASP A 130 -18.33 -2.66 17.77
N GLU A 131 -17.77 -2.85 16.58
CA GLU A 131 -17.45 -4.14 15.97
C GLU A 131 -16.04 -4.66 16.27
N TRP A 132 -15.27 -3.90 17.05
CA TRP A 132 -13.91 -4.21 17.46
C TRP A 132 -13.85 -4.73 18.90
N PRO A 133 -12.76 -5.40 19.29
CA PRO A 133 -12.57 -5.79 20.69
C PRO A 133 -12.62 -4.57 21.62
N ASN A 134 -13.32 -4.70 22.75
CA ASN A 134 -13.34 -3.67 23.79
C ASN A 134 -12.87 -4.28 25.13
N PRO A 135 -11.71 -3.86 25.68
CA PRO A 135 -10.81 -2.84 25.13
C PRO A 135 -10.04 -3.34 23.89
N LEU A 136 -9.57 -2.40 23.05
CA LEU A 136 -8.64 -2.72 21.97
C LEU A 136 -7.31 -3.26 22.57
N PRO A 137 -6.67 -4.27 21.97
CA PRO A 137 -5.56 -4.99 22.61
C PRO A 137 -4.24 -4.21 22.61
N GLY A 138 -3.98 -3.40 21.58
CA GLY A 138 -2.77 -2.60 21.46
C GLY A 138 -2.80 -1.35 22.33
N VAL A 139 -1.62 -0.87 22.72
CA VAL A 139 -1.40 0.31 23.57
C VAL A 139 -0.35 1.20 22.92
N VAL A 140 -0.56 2.52 22.95
CA VAL A 140 0.31 3.56 22.38
C VAL A 140 0.54 4.61 23.47
N GLU A 141 1.64 4.47 24.19
CA GLU A 141 1.96 5.28 25.38
C GLU A 141 3.48 5.52 25.53
N GLN A 142 4.26 5.27 24.47
CA GLN A 142 5.70 5.47 24.49
C GLN A 142 6.05 6.78 23.80
N ALA A 143 6.41 7.83 24.54
CA ALA A 143 6.83 9.10 23.94
C ALA A 143 8.14 8.93 23.13
N THR A 144 8.07 9.22 21.83
CA THR A 144 9.14 8.92 20.84
C THR A 144 9.57 10.13 20.01
N PHE A 145 8.86 11.26 20.13
CA PHE A 145 9.28 12.55 19.60
C PHE A 145 8.92 13.63 20.60
N ARG A 146 9.87 14.52 20.93
CA ARG A 146 9.69 15.62 21.89
C ARG A 146 9.00 15.19 23.19
N SER A 147 9.51 14.12 23.80
CA SER A 147 8.95 13.53 25.03
C SER A 147 8.83 14.51 26.20
N GLU A 148 9.61 15.58 26.19
CA GLU A 148 9.53 16.68 27.14
C GLU A 148 8.18 17.44 27.11
N ASN A 149 7.43 17.34 26.02
CA ASN A 149 6.11 17.96 25.86
C ASN A 149 4.96 17.02 26.25
N TRP A 150 5.21 15.72 26.45
CA TRP A 150 4.17 14.75 26.80
C TRP A 150 3.97 14.70 28.32
N THR A 151 2.76 15.00 28.79
CA THR A 151 2.48 15.07 30.24
C THR A 151 1.83 13.81 30.82
N GLY A 152 1.52 12.82 29.98
CA GLY A 152 1.10 11.48 30.39
C GLY A 152 -0.04 10.93 29.54
N VAL A 153 -0.62 9.79 29.92
CA VAL A 153 -1.64 9.10 29.10
C VAL A 153 -2.96 9.89 28.93
N SER A 154 -3.21 10.89 29.77
CA SER A 154 -4.37 11.78 29.65
C SER A 154 -4.16 12.97 28.72
N ASP A 155 -2.89 13.27 28.41
CA ASP A 155 -2.45 14.26 27.43
C ASP A 155 -2.56 13.62 26.05
N LEU A 156 -1.83 12.52 25.83
CA LEU A 156 -1.92 11.76 24.60
C LEU A 156 -1.70 10.26 24.84
N SER A 157 -2.64 9.43 24.42
CA SER A 157 -2.46 7.97 24.35
C SER A 157 -3.43 7.35 23.36
N ALA A 158 -3.20 6.10 22.98
CA ALA A 158 -4.20 5.35 22.24
C ALA A 158 -4.22 3.87 22.61
N ARG A 159 -5.36 3.25 22.30
CA ARG A 159 -5.45 1.81 22.11
C ARG A 159 -5.76 1.51 20.66
N TYR A 160 -5.28 0.37 20.17
CA TYR A 160 -5.49 0.00 18.77
C TYR A 160 -5.73 -1.49 18.57
N ALA A 161 -6.43 -1.82 17.49
CA ALA A 161 -6.53 -3.16 16.95
C ALA A 161 -6.12 -3.14 15.48
N VAL A 162 -5.54 -4.26 15.03
CA VAL A 162 -5.27 -4.52 13.63
C VAL A 162 -6.02 -5.78 13.26
N ASN A 163 -6.74 -5.73 12.16
CA ASN A 163 -7.42 -6.88 11.59
C ASN A 163 -7.03 -6.99 10.11
N TRP A 164 -7.26 -8.14 9.49
CA TRP A 164 -6.96 -8.30 8.06
C TRP A 164 -7.93 -9.24 7.36
N ASP A 165 -8.06 -9.09 6.05
CA ASP A 165 -8.61 -10.11 5.16
C ASP A 165 -7.78 -10.20 3.87
N ASP A 166 -8.27 -10.93 2.87
CA ASP A 166 -7.55 -11.12 1.60
C ASP A 166 -7.37 -9.81 0.80
N ASN A 167 -8.13 -8.76 1.11
CA ASN A 167 -8.16 -7.51 0.38
C ASN A 167 -7.52 -6.35 1.17
N PHE A 168 -7.73 -6.28 2.48
CA PHE A 168 -7.35 -5.13 3.30
C PHE A 168 -6.61 -5.51 4.59
N LEU A 169 -5.72 -4.61 4.99
CA LEU A 169 -5.29 -4.41 6.37
C LEU A 169 -6.20 -3.34 6.99
N TYR A 170 -6.82 -3.66 8.13
CA TYR A 170 -7.72 -2.77 8.84
C TYR A 170 -7.09 -2.27 10.13
N LEU A 171 -7.29 -0.98 10.43
CA LEU A 171 -6.90 -0.35 11.68
C LEU A 171 -8.15 0.16 12.40
N ALA A 172 -8.17 -0.01 13.72
CA ALA A 172 -9.04 0.74 14.63
C ALA A 172 -8.19 1.35 15.72
N VAL A 173 -8.36 2.65 15.95
CA VAL A 173 -7.59 3.41 16.93
C VAL A 173 -8.56 4.23 17.77
N GLN A 174 -8.51 4.04 19.07
CA GLN A 174 -9.17 4.88 20.06
C GLN A 174 -8.11 5.79 20.68
N VAL A 175 -8.15 7.08 20.35
CA VAL A 175 -7.21 8.09 20.82
C VAL A 175 -7.82 8.83 22.02
N THR A 176 -7.01 8.94 23.08
CA THR A 176 -7.20 9.89 24.17
C THR A 176 -6.28 11.08 23.91
N ASP A 177 -6.85 12.27 23.87
CA ASP A 177 -6.21 13.52 23.49
C ASP A 177 -6.97 14.66 24.20
N ASP A 178 -6.27 15.53 24.93
CA ASP A 178 -6.89 16.63 25.66
C ASP A 178 -7.22 17.85 24.78
N ALA A 179 -6.60 17.99 23.61
CA ALA A 179 -6.89 19.06 22.65
C ALA A 179 -6.67 18.68 21.18
N HIS A 180 -7.75 18.29 20.49
CA HIS A 180 -7.70 18.04 19.04
C HIS A 180 -7.53 19.33 18.20
N VAL A 181 -6.37 19.51 17.56
CA VAL A 181 -6.01 20.52 16.56
C VAL A 181 -5.38 19.92 15.28
N GLN A 182 -6.23 19.66 14.30
CA GLN A 182 -5.81 19.25 12.96
C GLN A 182 -6.10 20.33 11.89
N THR A 183 -5.12 21.21 11.67
CA THR A 183 -5.19 22.29 10.67
C THR A 183 -4.56 21.94 9.32
N GLN A 184 -3.87 20.81 9.24
CA GLN A 184 -3.07 20.42 8.08
C GLN A 184 -3.75 19.33 7.26
N ARG A 185 -3.20 19.13 6.04
CA ARG A 185 -3.64 18.13 5.08
C ARG A 185 -2.47 17.59 4.27
N GLY A 186 -2.66 16.45 3.62
CA GLY A 186 -1.70 15.84 2.71
C GLY A 186 -0.33 15.62 3.35
N GLU A 187 0.74 16.01 2.66
CA GLU A 187 2.13 15.83 3.12
C GLU A 187 2.38 16.37 4.52
N THR A 188 1.71 17.45 4.94
CA THR A 188 1.94 18.10 6.23
C THR A 188 0.99 17.66 7.34
N LEU A 189 0.13 16.67 7.10
CA LEU A 189 -0.90 16.24 8.08
C LEU A 189 -0.32 15.86 9.45
N PHE A 190 0.95 15.44 9.50
CA PHE A 190 1.67 15.06 10.72
C PHE A 190 1.89 16.21 11.71
N ARG A 191 1.69 17.47 11.26
CA ARG A 191 1.80 18.68 12.11
C ARG A 191 0.48 19.05 12.78
N GLY A 192 -0.39 18.07 12.96
CA GLY A 192 -1.63 18.13 13.72
C GLY A 192 -1.95 16.72 14.22
N ASP A 193 -3.09 16.56 14.90
CA ASP A 193 -3.45 15.26 15.46
C ASP A 193 -3.72 14.26 14.36
N SER A 194 -2.95 13.18 14.39
CA SER A 194 -2.91 12.20 13.31
C SER A 194 -2.39 10.87 13.81
N VAL A 195 -2.80 9.81 13.13
CA VAL A 195 -2.29 8.45 13.31
C VAL A 195 -1.29 8.17 12.20
N GLU A 196 -0.20 7.46 12.47
CA GLU A 196 0.65 6.86 11.44
C GLU A 196 0.96 5.40 11.75
N ILE A 197 1.24 4.63 10.69
CA ILE A 197 1.90 3.33 10.83
C ILE A 197 3.21 3.32 10.03
N LEU A 198 4.20 2.62 10.57
CA LEU A 198 5.36 2.16 9.81
C LEU A 198 5.18 0.67 9.54
N LEU A 199 5.47 0.24 8.31
CA LEU A 199 5.32 -1.14 7.88
C LEU A 199 6.51 -1.55 7.00
N ASP A 200 7.30 -2.49 7.50
CA ASP A 200 8.38 -3.18 6.76
C ASP A 200 7.76 -4.45 6.17
N THR A 201 7.70 -4.52 4.84
CA THR A 201 6.95 -5.56 4.13
C THR A 201 7.78 -6.76 3.69
N ASP A 202 9.12 -6.66 3.74
CA ASP A 202 10.07 -7.77 3.54
C ASP A 202 10.96 -8.00 4.77
N LEU A 203 10.34 -8.02 5.95
CA LEU A 203 10.99 -8.19 7.26
C LEU A 203 12.09 -9.27 7.29
N ALA A 204 11.88 -10.39 6.59
CA ALA A 204 12.83 -11.49 6.57
C ALA A 204 13.96 -11.27 5.55
N GLY A 205 13.70 -10.60 4.43
CA GLY A 205 14.65 -10.33 3.37
C GLY A 205 15.77 -9.38 3.79
N ASP A 206 15.47 -8.40 4.65
CA ASP A 206 16.44 -7.41 5.13
C ASP A 206 16.39 -7.18 6.64
N PHE A 207 16.10 -8.24 7.40
CA PHE A 207 15.94 -8.22 8.87
C PHE A 207 17.00 -7.42 9.66
N ALA A 208 18.23 -7.28 9.17
CA ALA A 208 19.30 -6.54 9.84
C ALA A 208 19.57 -5.14 9.25
N SER A 209 18.79 -4.68 8.29
CA SER A 209 18.94 -3.37 7.64
C SER A 209 18.36 -2.26 8.52
N ALA A 210 19.22 -1.33 8.92
CA ALA A 210 18.86 -0.16 9.73
C ALA A 210 18.55 1.09 8.88
N GLU A 211 18.33 0.91 7.58
CA GLU A 211 18.05 1.97 6.63
C GLU A 211 16.74 1.66 5.90
N LEU A 212 15.95 2.69 5.65
CA LEU A 212 14.71 2.56 4.88
C LEU A 212 14.99 2.09 3.44
N SER A 213 14.13 1.19 2.97
CA SER A 213 14.16 0.60 1.63
C SER A 213 12.89 0.97 0.84
N THR A 214 12.67 0.29 -0.30
CA THR A 214 11.43 0.45 -1.10
C THR A 214 10.26 -0.38 -0.58
N ASP A 215 10.49 -1.31 0.34
CA ASP A 215 9.47 -2.15 0.96
C ASP A 215 9.11 -1.70 2.39
N ASP A 216 9.74 -0.61 2.85
CA ASP A 216 9.38 0.15 4.04
C ASP A 216 8.38 1.27 3.73
N PHE A 217 7.28 1.27 4.47
CA PHE A 217 6.18 2.20 4.29
C PHE A 217 5.97 3.07 5.52
N GLN A 218 5.69 4.35 5.28
CA GLN A 218 5.11 5.26 6.27
C GLN A 218 3.82 5.82 5.67
N ILE A 219 2.70 5.53 6.30
CA ILE A 219 1.39 6.06 5.92
C ILE A 219 0.73 6.70 7.12
N GLY A 220 0.20 7.91 6.91
CA GLY A 220 -0.51 8.68 7.92
C GLY A 220 -1.99 8.77 7.60
N PHE A 221 -2.77 8.98 8.66
CA PHE A 221 -4.21 9.10 8.65
C PHE A 221 -4.58 10.32 9.48
N SER A 222 -5.26 11.27 8.85
CA SER A 222 -5.83 12.41 9.53
C SER A 222 -7.31 12.15 9.80
N PRO A 223 -7.81 12.37 11.03
CA PRO A 223 -9.25 12.38 11.30
C PRO A 223 -9.93 13.65 10.75
N GLY A 224 -9.18 14.56 10.11
CA GLY A 224 -9.64 15.90 9.78
C GLY A 224 -9.81 16.76 11.03
N ALA A 225 -10.48 17.91 10.88
CA ALA A 225 -10.76 18.78 12.03
C ALA A 225 -11.98 18.35 12.86
N LEU A 226 -12.56 17.17 12.57
CA LEU A 226 -13.73 16.60 13.27
C LEU A 226 -14.96 17.53 13.36
N ASN A 227 -15.07 18.49 12.45
CA ASN A 227 -16.12 19.50 12.36
C ASN A 227 -16.93 19.41 11.05
N GLY A 228 -16.95 18.22 10.44
CA GLY A 228 -17.51 17.96 9.11
C GLY A 228 -16.45 17.85 8.00
N ASP A 229 -15.20 18.20 8.31
CA ASP A 229 -14.05 17.92 7.46
C ASP A 229 -13.85 16.41 7.25
N LEU A 230 -13.54 16.02 6.01
CA LEU A 230 -13.30 14.62 5.68
C LEU A 230 -11.94 14.15 6.20
N PRO A 231 -11.86 12.94 6.76
CA PRO A 231 -10.60 12.30 7.06
C PRO A 231 -9.86 11.93 5.76
N GLU A 232 -8.55 11.77 5.85
CA GLU A 232 -7.71 11.43 4.70
C GLU A 232 -6.50 10.57 5.10
N ALA A 233 -5.79 10.09 4.10
CA ALA A 233 -4.51 9.41 4.27
C ALA A 233 -3.44 10.04 3.37
N TRP A 234 -2.18 9.93 3.78
CA TRP A 234 -1.01 10.30 2.99
C TRP A 234 0.08 9.25 3.11
N LEU A 235 0.67 8.86 1.99
CA LEU A 235 1.81 7.96 1.93
C LEU A 235 3.09 8.77 1.77
N TRP A 236 4.01 8.72 2.74
CA TRP A 236 5.31 9.41 2.68
C TRP A 236 6.43 8.47 2.18
N PHE A 237 6.47 7.24 2.71
CA PHE A 237 7.45 6.24 2.29
C PHE A 237 6.78 5.03 1.63
N PRO A 238 7.44 4.45 0.61
CA PRO A 238 8.69 4.90 0.00
C PRO A 238 8.48 6.18 -0.84
N THR A 239 9.46 7.09 -0.86
CA THR A 239 9.34 8.42 -1.50
C THR A 239 9.02 8.35 -3.01
N SER A 240 9.43 7.28 -3.68
CA SER A 240 9.08 7.01 -5.09
C SER A 240 7.58 6.83 -5.34
N ARG A 241 6.79 6.64 -4.27
CA ARG A 241 5.35 6.39 -4.29
C ARG A 241 4.57 7.43 -3.48
N GLU A 242 5.23 8.49 -3.05
CA GLU A 242 4.64 9.52 -2.20
C GLU A 242 3.36 10.12 -2.81
N GLY A 243 2.36 10.33 -1.96
CA GLY A 243 1.11 10.99 -2.34
C GLY A 243 -0.12 10.48 -1.60
N ALA A 244 -1.28 11.01 -1.95
CA ALA A 244 -2.56 10.57 -1.43
C ALA A 244 -2.95 9.19 -2.00
N PRO A 245 -3.07 8.12 -1.17
CA PRO A 245 -3.43 6.81 -1.66
C PRO A 245 -4.96 6.71 -1.80
N THR A 246 -5.50 7.03 -2.98
CA THR A 246 -6.96 7.15 -3.22
C THR A 246 -7.78 5.88 -2.98
N SER A 247 -7.14 4.72 -2.86
CA SER A 247 -7.79 3.44 -2.56
C SER A 247 -7.91 3.15 -1.06
N VAL A 248 -7.25 3.95 -0.21
CA VAL A 248 -7.37 3.85 1.25
C VAL A 248 -8.64 4.56 1.69
N SER A 249 -9.42 3.88 2.53
CA SER A 249 -10.63 4.46 3.13
C SER A 249 -10.36 4.76 4.60
N VAL A 250 -10.76 5.94 5.06
CA VAL A 250 -10.60 6.39 6.45
C VAL A 250 -11.95 6.90 6.96
N ALA A 251 -12.29 6.57 8.20
CA ALA A 251 -13.43 7.12 8.91
C ALA A 251 -12.97 7.56 10.30
N ALA A 252 -13.50 8.67 10.80
CA ALA A 252 -13.18 9.17 12.13
C ALA A 252 -14.39 9.82 12.77
N GLN A 253 -14.43 9.80 14.10
CA GLN A 253 -15.42 10.51 14.88
C GLN A 253 -14.83 11.01 16.20
N SER A 254 -15.29 12.17 16.65
CA SER A 254 -14.97 12.68 17.98
C SER A 254 -15.56 11.79 19.07
N THR A 255 -14.86 11.70 20.20
CA THR A 255 -15.35 11.09 21.44
C THR A 255 -15.27 12.10 22.58
N THR A 256 -15.72 11.74 23.77
CA THR A 256 -15.60 12.59 24.96
C THR A 256 -14.14 12.80 25.39
N LEU A 257 -13.22 11.89 25.02
CA LEU A 257 -11.84 11.88 25.48
C LEU A 257 -10.81 12.14 24.37
N GLY A 258 -11.23 12.42 23.14
CA GLY A 258 -10.37 12.47 21.97
C GLY A 258 -11.15 12.05 20.71
N TYR A 259 -10.68 11.05 19.98
CA TYR A 259 -11.34 10.58 18.77
C TYR A 259 -11.13 9.09 18.50
N ASN A 260 -12.02 8.52 17.69
CA ASN A 260 -11.83 7.21 17.09
C ASN A 260 -11.46 7.38 15.61
N LEU A 261 -10.58 6.51 15.11
CA LEU A 261 -10.21 6.42 13.71
C LEU A 261 -10.23 4.96 13.26
N GLU A 262 -10.83 4.71 12.10
CA GLU A 262 -10.76 3.45 11.38
C GLU A 262 -10.15 3.66 10.00
N ALA A 263 -9.36 2.69 9.55
CA ALA A 263 -8.85 2.69 8.18
C ALA A 263 -8.93 1.30 7.56
N ALA A 264 -9.25 1.23 6.26
CA ALA A 264 -9.03 0.04 5.44
C ALA A 264 -7.99 0.37 4.36
N ILE A 265 -6.88 -0.36 4.41
CA ILE A 265 -5.73 -0.18 3.54
C ILE A 265 -5.66 -1.39 2.62
N PRO A 266 -5.93 -1.24 1.31
CA PRO A 266 -5.80 -2.36 0.38
C PRO A 266 -4.37 -2.90 0.39
N TRP A 267 -4.18 -4.22 0.41
CA TRP A 267 -2.84 -4.82 0.35
C TRP A 267 -2.05 -4.45 -0.92
N SER A 268 -2.76 -4.04 -1.98
CA SER A 268 -2.14 -3.49 -3.19
C SER A 268 -1.37 -2.18 -2.96
N VAL A 269 -1.69 -1.42 -1.89
CA VAL A 269 -0.88 -0.28 -1.45
C VAL A 269 0.51 -0.75 -1.06
N PHE A 270 0.65 -1.93 -0.48
CA PHE A 270 1.95 -2.49 -0.09
C PHE A 270 2.55 -3.42 -1.15
N GLY A 271 1.81 -3.76 -2.21
CA GLY A 271 2.24 -4.77 -3.18
C GLY A 271 2.24 -6.19 -2.60
N ILE A 272 1.51 -6.41 -1.50
CA ILE A 272 1.51 -7.65 -0.74
C ILE A 272 0.31 -8.51 -1.11
N ARG A 273 0.51 -9.83 -1.10
CA ARG A 273 -0.55 -10.82 -1.02
C ARG A 273 -0.54 -11.36 0.40
N PRO A 274 -1.55 -11.07 1.24
CA PRO A 274 -1.54 -11.47 2.63
C PRO A 274 -1.61 -12.99 2.74
N ASN A 275 -0.92 -13.54 3.73
CA ASN A 275 -1.00 -14.96 4.07
C ASN A 275 -0.99 -15.10 5.59
N ILE A 276 -1.69 -16.10 6.11
CA ILE A 276 -1.63 -16.44 7.53
C ILE A 276 -0.17 -16.70 7.96
N ASN A 277 0.18 -16.23 9.15
CA ASN A 277 1.51 -16.22 9.75
C ASN A 277 2.56 -15.37 9.02
N ALA A 278 2.17 -14.57 8.00
CA ALA A 278 3.06 -13.56 7.46
C ALA A 278 3.41 -12.53 8.55
N ARG A 279 4.66 -12.07 8.56
CA ARG A 279 5.16 -11.09 9.52
C ARG A 279 5.76 -9.88 8.84
N PHE A 280 5.53 -8.74 9.46
CA PHE A 280 5.95 -7.42 8.98
C PHE A 280 6.61 -6.67 10.14
N GLY A 281 7.62 -5.86 9.88
CA GLY A 281 8.03 -4.86 10.87
C GLY A 281 6.90 -3.85 11.01
N PHE A 282 6.55 -3.47 12.23
CA PHE A 282 5.34 -2.66 12.46
C PHE A 282 5.47 -1.76 13.69
N THR A 283 4.98 -0.54 13.56
CA THR A 283 4.64 0.31 14.69
C THR A 283 3.46 1.19 14.33
N LEU A 284 2.70 1.59 15.34
CA LEU A 284 1.63 2.57 15.23
C LEU A 284 1.98 3.71 16.16
N SER A 285 1.86 4.93 15.66
CA SER A 285 2.15 6.15 16.38
C SER A 285 1.02 7.16 16.21
N ILE A 286 0.89 8.06 17.16
CA ILE A 286 -0.02 9.21 17.08
C ILE A 286 0.76 10.48 17.33
N SER A 287 0.55 11.48 16.47
CA SER A 287 1.09 12.82 16.60
C SER A 287 0.09 13.71 17.31
N ASP A 288 0.63 14.69 18.00
CA ASP A 288 -0.09 15.61 18.89
C ASP A 288 0.03 17.05 18.45
N ASN A 289 -1.02 17.83 18.70
CA ASN A 289 -0.99 19.28 18.59
C ASN A 289 -2.06 19.93 19.46
N ASP A 290 -1.66 20.59 20.54
CA ASP A 290 -2.60 21.38 21.37
C ASP A 290 -2.70 22.84 20.93
N SER A 291 -1.82 23.24 20.00
CA SER A 291 -1.64 24.64 19.62
C SER A 291 -2.72 25.07 18.63
N THR A 292 -3.87 25.47 19.17
CA THR A 292 -5.05 25.91 18.40
C THR A 292 -4.68 26.88 17.28
N GLY A 293 -4.98 26.50 16.03
CA GLY A 293 -4.72 27.32 14.84
C GLY A 293 -3.27 27.29 14.33
N ALA A 294 -2.39 26.53 14.98
CA ALA A 294 -1.02 26.30 14.54
C ALA A 294 -0.86 24.94 13.84
N ALA A 295 0.26 24.80 13.13
CA ALA A 295 0.69 23.58 12.46
C ALA A 295 2.01 23.12 13.07
N GLU A 296 1.91 22.38 14.17
CA GLU A 296 3.04 21.89 14.93
C GLU A 296 2.82 20.43 15.31
N GLN A 297 3.84 19.60 15.12
CA GLN A 297 3.89 18.30 15.77
C GLN A 297 4.49 18.51 17.16
N GLN A 298 3.65 18.62 18.17
CA GLN A 298 4.04 18.96 19.54
C GLN A 298 4.79 17.80 20.19
N THR A 299 4.23 16.60 20.11
CA THR A 299 4.83 15.34 20.55
C THR A 299 4.36 14.19 19.65
N MET A 300 4.92 13.00 19.86
CA MET A 300 4.41 11.75 19.30
C MET A 300 4.60 10.62 20.30
N VAL A 301 3.54 9.84 20.52
CA VAL A 301 3.61 8.57 21.24
C VAL A 301 3.47 7.40 20.27
N SER A 302 4.15 6.29 20.57
CA SER A 302 4.21 5.10 19.74
C SER A 302 3.85 3.85 20.53
N SER A 303 3.51 2.78 19.80
CA SER A 303 3.30 1.44 20.37
C SER A 303 4.59 0.75 20.78
N VAL A 304 5.74 1.25 20.30
CA VAL A 304 7.08 0.71 20.53
C VAL A 304 8.02 1.83 20.96
N ALA A 305 8.69 1.66 22.11
CA ALA A 305 9.56 2.70 22.69
C ALA A 305 10.83 2.97 21.90
N THR A 306 11.31 1.99 21.14
CA THR A 306 12.54 2.10 20.35
C THR A 306 12.33 2.76 19.00
N ARG A 307 11.08 3.07 18.61
CA ARG A 307 10.72 3.55 17.27
C ARG A 307 11.62 4.69 16.82
N ARG A 308 12.26 4.48 15.67
CA ARG A 308 12.96 5.48 14.87
C ARG A 308 12.44 5.36 13.44
N LEU A 309 11.95 6.45 12.88
CA LEU A 309 11.38 6.46 11.52
C LEU A 309 12.34 5.88 10.48
N THR A 310 13.62 6.23 10.54
CA THR A 310 14.61 5.89 9.50
C THR A 310 15.29 4.54 9.70
N ASP A 311 14.93 3.79 10.75
CA ASP A 311 15.58 2.53 11.13
C ASP A 311 14.53 1.44 11.41
N PRO A 312 14.21 0.59 10.41
CA PRO A 312 13.26 -0.52 10.54
C PRO A 312 13.64 -1.57 11.58
N THR A 313 14.93 -1.69 11.95
CA THR A 313 15.34 -2.62 13.02
C THR A 313 14.83 -2.21 14.38
N SER A 314 14.37 -0.96 14.52
CA SER A 314 13.84 -0.39 15.76
C SER A 314 12.33 -0.59 15.96
N TRP A 315 11.62 -1.11 14.96
CA TRP A 315 10.16 -1.29 15.00
C TRP A 315 9.77 -2.62 15.65
N GLY A 316 8.48 -2.77 15.96
CA GLY A 316 7.90 -4.01 16.47
C GLY A 316 7.66 -5.03 15.35
N THR A 317 6.80 -6.02 15.60
CA THR A 317 6.40 -6.99 14.59
C THR A 317 4.89 -7.23 14.63
N LEU A 318 4.29 -7.19 13.45
CA LEU A 318 2.91 -7.59 13.22
C LEU A 318 2.88 -8.99 12.59
N GLU A 319 2.04 -9.88 13.09
CA GLU A 319 1.75 -11.19 12.47
C GLU A 319 0.29 -11.27 12.03
N LEU A 320 0.06 -11.78 10.82
CA LEU A 320 -1.29 -12.07 10.34
C LEU A 320 -1.79 -13.39 10.96
N GLY A 321 -2.61 -13.28 12.00
CA GLY A 321 -3.23 -14.42 12.68
C GLY A 321 -4.40 -15.04 11.90
N PRO A 322 -4.96 -16.16 12.40
CA PRO A 322 -6.11 -16.84 11.81
C PRO A 322 -7.41 -16.05 11.84
#